data_AF-A0A6J8C143-F1
#
_entry.id   AF-A0A6J8C143-F1
#
_cell.length_a   1.000
_cell.length_b   1.000
_cell.length_c   1.000
_cell.angle_alpha   90.00
_cell.angle_beta   90.00
_cell.angle_gamma   90.00
#
_symmetry.space_group_name_H-M   'P 1'
#
loop_
_entity.id
_entity.type
_entity.pdbx_description
1 polymer ?
#
loop_
_entity_poly.entity_id
_entity_poly.type
_entity_poly.pdbx_seq_one_letter_code
_entity_poly.pdbx_strand_id
1 'polypeptide(L)'
;MLSEYSSKLQTLQDTNHKQITDLANDMKSEFSNLPQDIQEEIVNDTFMKYKQEASGCKCDPKYCKNDCKNDKECKTKIQYIIDNTAYDLDIDKVKYNSGLRFIAKICLNNLWGHFAHARLKLYELLDILQERVLYMDTDSCIYNDDGSEACKKIESMMGNKLEI
;
A
#
# COMPACT_ATOMS: atom_id res chain seq x y z
N MET A 1 38.46 19.26 -17.54
CA MET A 1 37.81 18.12 -18.22
C MET A 1 37.02 17.25 -17.25
N LEU A 2 37.64 16.36 -16.44
CA LEU A 2 36.88 15.53 -15.48
C LEU A 2 36.22 16.33 -14.35
N SER A 3 36.94 17.29 -13.74
CA SER A 3 36.39 18.17 -12.68
C SER A 3 35.20 18.99 -13.14
N GLU A 4 35.26 19.47 -14.38
CA GLU A 4 34.24 20.30 -15.01
C GLU A 4 32.99 19.48 -15.38
N TYR A 5 33.18 18.24 -15.82
CA TYR A 5 32.10 17.28 -16.05
C TYR A 5 31.40 16.89 -14.74
N SER A 6 32.16 16.59 -13.68
CA SER A 6 31.60 16.30 -12.36
C SER A 6 30.81 17.48 -11.78
N SER A 7 31.31 18.71 -11.95
CA SER A 7 30.60 19.92 -11.52
C SER A 7 29.26 20.12 -12.25
N LYS A 8 29.23 19.85 -13.57
CA LYS A 8 27.99 19.88 -14.37
C LYS A 8 27.00 18.81 -13.92
N LEU A 9 27.47 17.58 -13.66
CA LEU A 9 26.63 16.50 -13.13
C LEU A 9 26.03 16.84 -11.77
N GLN A 10 26.82 17.41 -10.86
CA GLN A 10 26.34 17.83 -9.55
C GLN A 10 25.25 18.91 -9.69
N THR A 11 25.50 19.91 -10.53
CA THR A 11 24.53 20.99 -10.79
C THR A 11 23.21 20.45 -11.37
N LEU A 12 23.28 19.47 -12.27
CA LEU A 12 22.09 18.79 -12.81
C LEU A 12 21.35 17.99 -11.73
N GLN A 13 22.08 17.28 -10.86
CA GLN A 13 21.49 16.56 -9.74
C GLN A 13 20.78 17.50 -8.76
N ASP A 14 21.42 18.62 -8.41
CA ASP A 14 20.86 19.62 -7.50
C ASP A 14 19.61 20.29 -8.12
N THR A 15 19.65 20.59 -9.42
CA THR A 15 18.50 21.14 -10.16
C THR A 15 17.33 20.16 -10.18
N ASN A 16 17.59 18.88 -10.49
CA ASN A 16 16.56 17.84 -10.48
C ASN A 16 16.00 17.64 -9.07
N HIS A 17 16.85 17.62 -8.05
CA HIS A 17 16.42 17.49 -6.66
C HIS A 17 15.50 18.63 -6.24
N LYS A 18 15.84 19.86 -6.63
CA LYS A 18 14.99 21.03 -6.39
C LYS A 18 13.65 20.89 -7.11
N GLN A 19 13.64 20.58 -8.40
CA GLN A 19 12.39 20.42 -9.16
C GLN A 19 11.47 19.33 -8.58
N ILE A 20 12.04 18.20 -8.16
CA ILE A 20 11.28 17.11 -7.51
C ILE A 20 10.71 17.60 -6.18
N THR A 21 11.49 18.34 -5.39
CA THR A 21 11.07 18.86 -4.08
C THR A 21 9.96 19.90 -4.23
N ASP A 22 10.11 20.83 -5.16
CA ASP A 22 9.11 21.87 -5.46
C ASP A 22 7.79 21.21 -5.90
N LEU A 23 7.84 20.29 -6.87
CA LEU A 23 6.67 19.53 -7.32
C LEU A 23 6.00 18.76 -6.17
N ALA A 24 6.79 18.10 -5.31
CA ALA A 24 6.25 17.37 -4.17
C ALA A 24 5.56 18.29 -3.16
N ASN A 25 6.08 19.50 -2.94
CA ASN A 25 5.47 20.48 -2.04
C ASN A 25 4.18 21.06 -2.63
N ASP A 26 4.15 21.33 -3.94
CA ASP A 26 2.95 21.80 -4.63
C ASP A 26 1.84 20.75 -4.54
N MET A 27 2.16 19.48 -4.87
CA MET A 27 1.22 18.36 -4.73
C MET A 27 0.71 18.21 -3.29
N LYS A 28 1.59 18.35 -2.29
CA LYS A 28 1.18 18.30 -0.87
C LYS A 28 0.24 19.44 -0.51
N SER A 29 0.52 20.65 -0.99
CA SER A 29 -0.29 21.83 -0.72
C SER A 29 -1.69 21.67 -1.33
N GLU A 30 -1.77 21.34 -2.62
CA GLU A 30 -3.04 21.12 -3.31
C GLU A 30 -3.86 20.03 -2.63
N PHE A 31 -3.23 18.93 -2.26
CA PHE A 31 -3.90 17.80 -1.65
C PHE A 31 -4.33 18.08 -0.19
N SER A 32 -3.52 18.82 0.59
CA SER A 32 -3.87 19.20 1.97
C SER A 32 -5.05 20.17 2.04
N ASN A 33 -5.32 20.90 0.96
CA ASN A 33 -6.47 21.79 0.85
C ASN A 33 -7.78 21.04 0.53
N LEU A 34 -7.71 19.74 0.23
CA LEU A 34 -8.90 18.93 0.01
C LEU A 34 -9.57 18.58 1.35
N PRO A 35 -10.90 18.45 1.38
CA PRO A 35 -11.62 17.84 2.49
C PRO A 35 -11.11 16.42 2.82
N GLN A 36 -11.17 16.03 4.10
CA GLN A 36 -10.62 14.75 4.58
C GLN A 36 -11.30 13.53 3.92
N ASP A 37 -12.59 13.59 3.67
CA ASP A 37 -13.37 12.57 2.95
C ASP A 37 -12.86 12.35 1.51
N ILE A 38 -12.54 13.42 0.80
CA ILE A 38 -11.96 13.35 -0.56
C ILE A 38 -10.52 12.80 -0.52
N GLN A 39 -9.75 13.16 0.50
CA GLN A 39 -8.41 12.61 0.70
C GLN A 39 -8.46 11.10 0.95
N GLU A 40 -9.38 10.66 1.80
CA GLU A 40 -9.62 9.24 2.09
C GLU A 40 -10.10 8.49 0.83
N GLU A 41 -10.98 9.08 0.02
CA GLU A 41 -11.40 8.53 -1.28
C GLU A 41 -10.23 8.39 -2.25
N ILE A 42 -9.38 9.41 -2.40
CA ILE A 42 -8.20 9.33 -3.28
C ILE A 42 -7.25 8.21 -2.83
N VAL A 43 -7.03 8.09 -1.52
CA VAL A 43 -6.15 7.07 -0.96
C VAL A 43 -6.73 5.67 -1.12
N ASN A 44 -7.99 5.46 -0.72
CA ASN A 44 -8.64 4.16 -0.63
C ASN A 44 -9.28 3.71 -1.96
N ASP A 45 -9.94 4.61 -2.67
CA ASP A 45 -10.70 4.26 -3.87
C ASP A 45 -9.90 4.45 -5.17
N THR A 46 -8.85 5.25 -5.17
CA THR A 46 -8.01 5.42 -6.37
C THR A 46 -6.75 4.54 -6.28
N PHE A 47 -5.82 4.86 -5.38
CA PHE A 47 -4.50 4.21 -5.42
C PHE A 47 -4.50 2.79 -4.84
N MET A 48 -5.30 2.51 -3.80
CA MET A 48 -5.43 1.15 -3.26
C MET A 48 -6.06 0.19 -4.27
N LYS A 49 -7.14 0.62 -4.95
CA LYS A 49 -7.74 -0.16 -6.05
C LYS A 49 -6.73 -0.38 -7.17
N TYR A 50 -6.06 0.65 -7.66
CA TYR A 50 -5.04 0.47 -8.71
C TYR A 50 -3.90 -0.45 -8.30
N LYS A 51 -3.43 -0.38 -7.04
CA LYS A 51 -2.42 -1.31 -6.53
C LYS A 51 -2.92 -2.74 -6.56
N GLN A 52 -4.18 -2.97 -6.18
CA GLN A 52 -4.81 -4.30 -6.14
C GLN A 52 -5.08 -4.84 -7.56
N GLU A 53 -5.69 -4.04 -8.43
CA GLU A 53 -5.91 -4.37 -9.85
C GLU A 53 -4.60 -4.69 -10.58
N ALA A 54 -3.55 -3.89 -10.36
CA ALA A 54 -2.23 -4.11 -10.95
C ALA A 54 -1.48 -5.33 -10.36
N SER A 55 -1.99 -5.91 -9.27
CA SER A 55 -1.38 -7.05 -8.57
C SER A 55 -1.89 -8.43 -8.95
N GLY A 56 -2.65 -8.50 -10.05
CA GLY A 56 -3.01 -9.77 -10.68
C GLY A 56 -1.81 -10.67 -10.98
N CYS A 57 -2.05 -11.86 -11.51
CA CYS A 57 -1.00 -12.84 -11.72
C CYS A 57 -0.18 -12.55 -12.98
N LYS A 58 1.16 -12.56 -12.86
CA LYS A 58 2.05 -12.59 -14.03
C LYS A 58 1.84 -13.94 -14.70
N CYS A 59 1.57 -13.96 -16.00
CA CYS A 59 1.45 -15.23 -16.71
C CYS A 59 2.82 -15.89 -16.80
N ASP A 60 3.11 -16.76 -15.82
CA ASP A 60 4.27 -17.61 -15.79
C ASP A 60 3.87 -18.95 -16.43
N PRO A 61 4.53 -19.39 -17.52
CA PRO A 61 4.25 -20.68 -18.16
C PRO A 61 4.37 -21.89 -17.23
N LYS A 62 5.05 -21.74 -16.08
CA LYS A 62 5.18 -22.77 -15.04
C LYS A 62 3.93 -22.91 -14.17
N TYR A 63 3.12 -21.85 -14.04
CA TYR A 63 1.97 -21.77 -13.12
C TYR A 63 0.65 -21.38 -13.81
N CYS A 64 0.67 -20.99 -15.09
CA CYS A 64 -0.54 -20.77 -15.86
C CYS A 64 -0.32 -21.15 -17.33
N LYS A 65 -1.32 -21.78 -17.95
CA LYS A 65 -1.28 -22.08 -19.39
C LYS A 65 -1.77 -20.88 -20.19
N ASN A 66 -0.86 -19.99 -20.61
CA ASN A 66 -1.02 -18.90 -21.61
C ASN A 66 -2.19 -17.90 -21.46
N ASP A 67 -3.22 -18.19 -20.66
CA ASP A 67 -4.41 -17.39 -20.44
C ASP A 67 -4.69 -17.34 -18.93
N CYS A 68 -4.07 -16.37 -18.27
CA CYS A 68 -4.28 -16.11 -16.84
C CYS A 68 -5.75 -15.83 -16.49
N LYS A 69 -6.57 -15.36 -17.44
CA LYS A 69 -7.99 -15.11 -17.20
C LYS A 69 -8.84 -16.38 -17.23
N ASN A 70 -8.35 -17.49 -17.80
CA ASN A 70 -9.08 -18.77 -17.85
C ASN A 70 -8.42 -19.90 -17.04
N ASP A 71 -7.21 -19.69 -16.54
CA ASP A 71 -6.50 -20.63 -15.70
C ASP A 71 -7.08 -20.69 -14.27
N LYS A 72 -7.37 -21.90 -13.79
CA LYS A 72 -8.04 -22.15 -12.49
C LYS A 72 -7.18 -21.70 -11.30
N GLU A 73 -5.86 -21.85 -11.37
CA GLU A 73 -4.96 -21.42 -10.29
C GLU A 73 -4.82 -19.90 -10.25
N CYS A 74 -4.67 -19.25 -11.41
CA CYS A 74 -4.67 -17.78 -11.50
C CYS A 74 -5.97 -17.16 -10.99
N LYS A 75 -7.12 -17.72 -11.38
CA LYS A 75 -8.44 -17.27 -10.89
C LYS A 75 -8.54 -17.39 -9.37
N THR A 76 -8.05 -18.47 -8.78
CA THR A 76 -8.10 -18.68 -7.32
C THR A 76 -7.31 -17.61 -6.57
N LYS A 77 -6.16 -17.17 -7.10
CA LYS A 77 -5.37 -16.09 -6.50
C LYS A 77 -6.02 -14.71 -6.64
N ILE A 78 -6.66 -14.43 -7.78
CA ILE A 78 -7.43 -13.20 -7.98
C ILE A 78 -8.68 -13.18 -7.08
N GLN A 79 -9.38 -14.31 -6.98
CA GLN A 79 -10.53 -14.47 -6.08
C GLN A 79 -10.11 -14.30 -4.62
N TYR A 80 -8.98 -14.88 -4.21
CA TYR A 80 -8.43 -14.67 -2.87
C TYR A 80 -8.16 -13.18 -2.59
N ILE A 81 -7.60 -12.45 -3.55
CA ILE A 81 -7.40 -11.00 -3.40
C ILE A 81 -8.76 -10.35 -3.14
N ILE A 82 -9.77 -10.61 -3.96
CA ILE A 82 -11.10 -10.02 -3.82
C ILE A 82 -11.73 -10.37 -2.48
N ASP A 83 -11.76 -11.65 -2.12
CA ASP A 83 -12.37 -12.18 -0.89
C ASP A 83 -11.70 -11.61 0.37
N ASN A 84 -10.42 -11.23 0.28
CA ASN A 84 -9.63 -10.69 1.40
C ASN A 84 -9.38 -9.19 1.31
N THR A 85 -9.92 -8.52 0.30
CA THR A 85 -9.87 -7.06 0.19
C THR A 85 -11.19 -6.46 0.63
N ALA A 86 -11.12 -5.39 1.43
CA ALA A 86 -12.30 -4.64 1.83
C ALA A 86 -12.92 -3.78 0.70
N TYR A 87 -12.46 -3.94 -0.55
CA TYR A 87 -12.80 -3.06 -1.67
C TYR A 87 -13.48 -3.86 -2.78
N ASP A 88 -14.51 -3.27 -3.38
CA ASP A 88 -15.20 -3.81 -4.55
C ASP A 88 -14.31 -3.63 -5.79
N LEU A 89 -13.61 -4.70 -6.18
CA LEU A 89 -12.69 -4.70 -7.32
C LEU A 89 -13.37 -5.31 -8.56
N ASP A 90 -13.21 -4.63 -9.69
CA ASP A 90 -13.62 -5.16 -10.98
C ASP A 90 -12.61 -6.21 -11.48
N ILE A 91 -13.03 -7.48 -11.47
CA ILE A 91 -12.24 -8.63 -11.90
C ILE A 91 -11.63 -8.41 -13.29
N ASP A 92 -12.34 -7.75 -14.19
CA ASP A 92 -11.88 -7.60 -15.57
C ASP A 92 -10.69 -6.66 -15.70
N LYS A 93 -10.50 -5.77 -14.72
CA LYS A 93 -9.37 -4.83 -14.62
C LYS A 93 -8.18 -5.41 -13.87
N VAL A 94 -8.36 -6.48 -13.10
CA VAL A 94 -7.27 -7.14 -12.38
C VAL A 94 -6.31 -7.79 -13.37
N LYS A 95 -5.20 -7.12 -13.66
CA LYS A 95 -4.17 -7.53 -14.61
C LYS A 95 -2.80 -7.22 -14.04
N TYR A 96 -1.89 -8.18 -14.13
CA TYR A 96 -0.52 -7.97 -13.70
C TYR A 96 0.13 -6.80 -14.45
N ASN A 97 0.53 -5.78 -13.70
CA ASN A 97 1.29 -4.64 -14.18
C ASN A 97 2.25 -4.17 -13.08
N SER A 98 3.51 -4.61 -13.13
CA SER A 98 4.50 -4.27 -12.11
C SER A 98 4.81 -2.77 -12.04
N GLY A 99 4.80 -2.07 -13.18
CA GLY A 99 5.07 -0.63 -13.24
C GLY A 99 3.95 0.17 -12.59
N LEU A 100 2.70 -0.08 -12.99
CA LEU A 100 1.53 0.57 -12.40
C LEU A 100 1.42 0.23 -10.91
N ARG A 101 1.64 -1.03 -10.52
CA ARG A 101 1.66 -1.42 -9.11
C ARG A 101 2.70 -0.66 -8.32
N PHE A 102 3.90 -0.46 -8.88
CA PHE A 102 4.97 0.29 -8.24
C PHE A 102 4.59 1.76 -8.06
N ILE A 103 4.07 2.42 -9.10
CA ILE A 103 3.62 3.81 -9.02
C ILE A 103 2.48 3.96 -8.00
N ALA A 104 1.45 3.12 -8.09
CA ALA A 104 0.33 3.13 -7.15
C ALA A 104 0.81 2.91 -5.70
N LYS A 105 1.75 1.99 -5.47
CA LYS A 105 2.36 1.76 -4.16
C LYS A 105 3.16 2.96 -3.65
N ILE A 106 3.91 3.65 -4.51
CA ILE A 106 4.64 4.87 -4.12
C ILE A 106 3.65 5.98 -3.74
N CYS A 107 2.63 6.22 -4.55
CA CYS A 107 1.59 7.20 -4.24
C CYS A 107 0.93 6.88 -2.90
N LEU A 108 0.57 5.62 -2.66
CA LEU A 108 0.02 5.18 -1.37
C LEU A 108 0.96 5.45 -0.21
N ASN A 109 2.21 5.00 -0.27
CA ASN A 109 3.16 5.17 0.82
C ASN A 109 3.36 6.66 1.17
N ASN A 110 3.38 7.53 0.16
CA ASN A 110 3.53 8.97 0.36
C ASN A 110 2.27 9.62 0.95
N LEU A 111 1.08 9.24 0.49
CA LEU A 111 -0.19 9.80 0.95
C LEU A 111 -0.56 9.28 2.35
N TRP A 112 -0.43 7.97 2.59
CA TRP A 112 -0.64 7.35 3.91
C TRP A 112 0.33 7.88 4.96
N GLY A 113 1.59 8.16 4.56
CA GLY A 113 2.59 8.76 5.44
C GLY A 113 2.27 10.21 5.82
N HIS A 114 1.66 10.98 4.92
CA HIS A 114 1.24 12.36 5.17
C HIS A 114 0.12 12.47 6.20
N PHE A 115 -0.83 11.53 6.20
CA PHE A 115 -1.96 11.55 7.14
C PHE A 115 -1.74 10.78 8.44
N ALA A 116 -0.63 10.06 8.56
CA ALA A 116 -0.35 9.17 9.69
C ALA A 116 -1.48 8.15 9.99
N HIS A 117 -2.42 7.90 9.07
CA HIS A 117 -3.58 7.02 9.30
C HIS A 117 -3.15 5.59 9.69
N ALA A 118 -2.10 5.07 9.07
CA ALA A 118 -1.53 3.77 9.45
C ALA A 118 -1.01 3.78 10.90
N ARG A 119 -0.43 4.91 11.33
CA ARG A 119 0.12 5.07 12.67
C ARG A 119 -0.96 5.27 13.72
N LEU A 120 -2.04 5.99 13.39
CA LEU A 120 -3.22 6.13 14.24
C LEU A 120 -3.90 4.79 14.47
N LYS A 121 -4.14 4.00 13.40
CA LYS A 121 -4.65 2.63 13.55
C LYS A 121 -3.72 1.76 14.38
N LEU A 122 -2.41 1.82 14.15
CA LEU A 122 -1.47 1.09 14.99
C LEU A 122 -1.60 1.50 16.46
N TYR A 123 -1.69 2.80 16.77
CA TYR A 123 -1.89 3.28 18.13
C TYR A 123 -3.22 2.82 18.75
N GLU A 124 -4.31 2.76 17.99
CA GLU A 124 -5.57 2.16 18.44
C GLU A 124 -5.39 0.68 18.80
N LEU A 125 -4.65 -0.09 17.98
CA LEU A 125 -4.36 -1.50 18.28
C LEU A 125 -3.52 -1.64 19.55
N LEU A 126 -2.48 -0.80 19.72
CA LEU A 126 -1.63 -0.81 20.91
C LEU A 126 -2.42 -0.43 22.17
N ASP A 127 -3.35 0.53 22.06
CA ASP A 127 -4.19 0.94 23.18
C ASP A 127 -5.19 -0.16 23.60
N ILE A 128 -5.61 -1.02 22.67
CA ILE A 128 -6.42 -2.19 23.02
C ILE A 128 -5.55 -3.32 23.59
N LEU A 129 -4.41 -3.60 22.95
CA LEU A 129 -3.54 -4.73 23.26
C LEU A 129 -2.67 -4.52 24.51
N GLN A 130 -2.34 -3.28 24.85
CA GLN A 130 -1.58 -2.91 26.06
C GLN A 130 -0.34 -3.81 26.23
N GLU A 131 -0.14 -4.41 27.41
CA GLU A 131 1.02 -5.26 27.73
C GLU A 131 1.12 -6.56 26.92
N ARG A 132 0.13 -6.89 26.09
CA ARG A 132 0.16 -8.09 25.24
C ARG A 132 1.04 -7.92 24.01
N VAL A 133 1.40 -6.69 23.67
CA VAL A 133 2.24 -6.39 22.50
C VAL A 133 3.67 -6.86 22.76
N LEU A 134 4.16 -7.77 21.91
CA LEU A 134 5.51 -8.33 21.96
C LEU A 134 6.46 -7.58 21.02
N TYR A 135 5.96 -7.14 19.87
CA TYR A 135 6.72 -6.40 18.87
C TYR A 135 5.80 -5.55 18.01
N MET A 136 6.33 -4.46 17.46
CA MET A 136 5.61 -3.59 16.54
C MET A 136 6.56 -3.02 15.49
N ASP A 137 6.09 -2.97 14.25
CA ASP A 137 6.70 -2.26 13.12
C ASP A 137 5.63 -1.39 12.44
N THR A 138 6.08 -0.49 11.57
CA THR A 138 5.36 0.51 10.75
C THR A 138 3.87 0.24 10.50
N ASP A 139 3.50 -0.99 10.13
CA ASP A 139 2.14 -1.43 9.84
C ASP A 139 1.81 -2.83 10.40
N SER A 140 2.58 -3.35 11.36
CA SER A 140 2.36 -4.68 11.94
C SER A 140 2.61 -4.72 13.45
N CYS A 141 1.91 -5.62 14.14
CA CYS A 141 2.03 -5.83 15.58
C CYS A 141 2.01 -7.33 15.86
N ILE A 142 2.96 -7.82 16.65
CA ILE A 142 2.99 -9.18 17.19
C ILE A 142 2.55 -9.07 18.64
N TYR A 143 1.59 -9.87 19.05
CA TYR A 143 1.04 -9.85 20.40
C TYR A 143 0.72 -11.27 20.87
N ASN A 144 0.63 -11.46 22.19
CA ASN A 144 0.20 -12.71 22.78
C ASN A 144 -1.33 -12.81 22.75
N ASP A 145 -1.88 -13.81 22.06
CA ASP A 145 -3.31 -14.10 22.02
C ASP A 145 -3.69 -15.03 23.17
N ASP A 146 -4.29 -14.46 24.22
CA ASP A 146 -4.79 -15.16 25.40
C ASP A 146 -6.30 -15.45 25.34
N GLY A 147 -6.96 -15.18 24.21
CA GLY A 147 -8.41 -15.28 24.05
C GLY A 147 -9.21 -14.21 24.82
N SER A 148 -8.54 -13.18 25.33
CA SER A 148 -9.21 -12.08 26.03
C SER A 148 -10.13 -11.28 25.11
N GLU A 149 -11.00 -10.47 25.72
CA GLU A 149 -11.92 -9.60 24.99
C GLU A 149 -11.18 -8.57 24.11
N ALA A 150 -9.97 -8.17 24.51
CA ALA A 150 -9.10 -7.33 23.70
C ALA A 150 -8.69 -8.03 22.39
N CYS A 151 -8.26 -9.29 22.46
CA CYS A 151 -7.87 -10.07 21.28
C CYS A 151 -9.05 -10.28 20.32
N LYS A 152 -10.25 -10.59 20.83
CA LYS A 152 -11.47 -10.70 20.02
C LYS A 152 -11.85 -9.38 19.35
N LYS A 153 -11.68 -8.26 20.05
CA LYS A 153 -11.93 -6.92 19.50
C LYS A 153 -10.98 -6.62 18.33
N ILE A 154 -9.70 -6.96 18.47
CA ILE A 154 -8.69 -6.80 17.41
C ILE A 154 -9.04 -7.68 16.20
N GLU A 155 -9.44 -8.93 16.44
CA GLU A 155 -9.82 -9.87 15.39
C GLU A 155 -11.02 -9.37 14.57
N SER A 156 -12.03 -8.81 15.24
CA SER A 156 -13.16 -8.13 14.59
C SER A 156 -12.73 -6.88 13.80
N MET A 157 -11.76 -6.11 14.32
CA MET A 157 -11.28 -4.87 13.67
C MET A 157 -10.36 -5.10 12.47
N MET A 158 -9.54 -6.15 12.48
CA MET A 158 -8.48 -6.39 11.48
C MET A 158 -8.79 -7.56 10.53
N GLY A 159 -9.69 -8.47 10.92
CA GLY A 159 -10.19 -9.60 10.13
C GLY A 159 -9.21 -10.75 9.96
N ASN A 160 -7.95 -10.48 9.60
CA ASN A 160 -6.95 -11.50 9.28
C ASN A 160 -5.81 -11.51 10.30
N LYS A 161 -5.62 -12.63 11.02
CA LYS A 161 -4.45 -12.90 11.86
C LYS A 161 -3.58 -14.00 11.26
N LEU A 162 -2.27 -13.84 11.35
CA LEU A 162 -1.29 -14.88 11.03
C LEU A 162 -0.91 -15.57 12.33
N GLU A 163 -1.26 -16.84 12.46
CA GLU A 163 -0.79 -17.69 13.57
C GLU A 163 0.59 -18.25 13.20
N ILE A 164 1.57 -18.07 14.09
CA ILE A 164 2.97 -18.51 13.92
C ILE A 164 3.28 -19.63 14.91
#